data_AF-A0A379UPZ7-F1
#
_entry.id   AF-A0A379UPZ7-F1
#
_cell.length_a   1.000
_cell.length_b   1.000
_cell.length_c   1.000
_cell.angle_alpha   90.00
_cell.angle_beta   90.00
_cell.angle_gamma   90.00
#
_symmetry.space_group_name_H-M   'P 1'
#
loop_
_entity.id
_entity.type
_entity.pdbx_description
1 polymer ?
#
loop_
_entity_poly.entity_id
_entity_poly.type
_entity_poly.pdbx_seq_one_letter_code
_entity_poly.pdbx_strand_id
1 'polypeptide(L)' 'MHFIQCPAQDVASHLESPVDLILFHAVLEWVADPVGVLETLWSVLRPGGALSLMFYNANGC' A
#
# COMPACT_ATOMS: atom_id res chain seq x y z
N MET A 1 15.63 4.45 10.26
CA MET A 1 14.52 3.58 9.80
C MET A 1 13.43 3.67 10.84
N HIS A 2 12.20 3.93 10.40
CA HIS A 2 11.02 3.99 11.27
C HIS A 2 10.14 2.80 10.89
N PHE A 3 9.78 1.97 11.87
CA PHE A 3 8.94 0.79 11.68
C PHE A 3 7.64 0.99 12.43
N ILE A 4 6.52 0.76 11.76
CA ILE A 4 5.18 0.92 12.31
C ILE A 4 4.52 -0.44 12.28
N GLN A 5 4.07 -0.91 13.44
CA GLN A 5 3.33 -2.17 13.57
C GLN A 5 1.83 -1.86 13.50
N CYS A 6 1.31 -1.79 12.28
CA CYS A 6 -0.11 -1.55 12.01
C CYS A 6 -0.55 -2.34 10.76
N PRO A 7 -1.86 -2.58 10.57
CA PRO A 7 -2.37 -2.98 9.27
C PRO A 7 -2.16 -1.84 8.25
N ALA A 8 -2.00 -2.18 6.97
CA ALA A 8 -1.74 -1.19 5.92
C ALA A 8 -2.89 -0.17 5.75
N GLN A 9 -4.11 -0.57 6.11
CA GLN A 9 -5.31 0.26 6.10
C GLN A 9 -5.23 1.44 7.08
N ASP A 10 -4.44 1.31 8.15
CA ASP A 10 -4.33 2.34 9.20
C ASP A 10 -3.12 3.26 9.00
N VAL A 11 -2.33 3.05 7.93
CA VAL A 11 -1.04 3.72 7.71
C VAL A 11 -1.15 5.24 7.62
N ALA A 12 -2.28 5.76 7.13
CA ALA A 12 -2.50 7.20 6.98
C ALA A 12 -2.40 7.96 8.31
N SER A 13 -2.80 7.34 9.42
CA SER A 13 -2.73 7.94 10.75
C SER A 13 -1.30 8.05 11.31
N HIS A 14 -0.35 7.35 10.69
CA HIS A 14 1.04 7.27 11.12
C HIS A 14 2.02 8.04 10.24
N LEU A 15 1.54 8.66 9.15
CA LEU A 15 2.35 9.46 8.24
C LEU A 15 2.11 10.95 8.48
N GLU A 16 3.20 11.70 8.69
CA GLU A 16 3.14 13.16 8.88
C GLU A 16 2.89 13.90 7.55
N SER A 17 3.25 13.29 6.42
CA SER A 17 3.09 13.86 5.08
C SER A 17 2.93 12.75 4.03
N PRO A 18 2.34 13.06 2.85
CA PRO A 18 2.31 12.12 1.73
C PRO A 18 3.71 11.70 1.28
N VAL A 19 3.81 10.50 0.72
CA VAL A 19 5.09 9.89 0.31
C VAL A 19 5.29 9.93 -1.21
N ASP A 20 6.54 9.87 -1.64
CA ASP A 20 6.91 9.86 -3.06
C ASP A 20 6.76 8.47 -3.72
N LEU A 21 6.93 7.40 -2.93
CA LEU A 21 6.97 6.02 -3.39
C LEU A 21 6.37 5.08 -2.35
N ILE A 22 5.50 4.17 -2.80
CA ILE A 22 4.95 3.08 -1.99
C ILE A 22 5.35 1.75 -2.64
N LEU A 23 5.85 0.81 -1.84
CA LEU A 23 6.07 -0.58 -2.25
C LEU A 23 5.00 -1.44 -1.59
N PHE A 24 4.17 -2.11 -2.40
CA PHE A 24 3.13 -3.02 -1.91
C PHE A 24 3.28 -4.36 -2.63
N HIS A 25 4.13 -5.23 -2.08
CA HIS A 25 4.71 -6.39 -2.76
C HIS A 25 4.32 -7.71 -2.07
N ALA A 26 3.61 -8.59 -2.79
CA ALA A 26 3.13 -9.89 -2.31
C ALA A 26 2.25 -9.81 -1.05
N VAL A 27 1.42 -8.76 -0.98
CA VAL A 27 0.48 -8.52 0.13
C VAL A 27 -0.97 -8.51 -0.35
N LEU A 28 -1.24 -7.97 -1.55
CA LEU A 28 -2.60 -7.66 -2.02
C LEU A 28 -3.52 -8.90 -2.03
N GLU A 29 -2.99 -10.06 -2.40
CA GLU A 29 -3.69 -11.34 -2.46
C GLU A 29 -4.13 -11.87 -1.07
N TRP A 30 -3.56 -11.35 0.01
CA TRP A 30 -3.86 -11.74 1.39
C TRP A 30 -4.82 -10.78 2.09
N VAL A 31 -5.17 -9.65 1.45
CA VAL A 31 -6.05 -8.63 2.03
C VAL A 31 -7.50 -8.94 1.68
N ALA A 32 -8.38 -8.96 2.69
CA ALA A 32 -9.81 -9.22 2.49
C ALA A 32 -10.52 -8.15 1.64
N ASP A 33 -10.09 -6.89 1.75
CA ASP A 33 -10.54 -5.77 0.93
C ASP A 33 -9.36 -5.14 0.17
N PRO A 34 -9.02 -5.66 -1.02
CA PRO A 34 -7.90 -5.16 -1.81
C PRO A 34 -8.16 -3.78 -2.41
N VAL A 35 -9.42 -3.39 -2.64
CA VAL A 35 -9.74 -2.06 -3.19
C VAL A 35 -9.59 -1.01 -2.09
N GLY A 36 -10.13 -1.25 -0.90
CA GLY A 36 -10.03 -0.32 0.23
C GLY A 36 -8.58 -0.05 0.67
N VAL A 37 -7.70 -1.06 0.63
CA VAL A 37 -6.27 -0.82 0.91
C VAL A 37 -5.61 0.01 -0.19
N LEU A 38 -5.95 -0.21 -1.47
CA LEU A 38 -5.40 0.59 -2.58
C LEU A 38 -5.87 2.05 -2.51
N GLU A 39 -7.12 2.30 -2.12
CA GLU A 39 -7.63 3.66 -1.88
C GLU A 39 -6.89 4.34 -0.73
N THR A 40 -6.59 3.59 0.34
CA THR A 40 -5.77 4.09 1.46
C THR A 40 -4.37 4.48 0.99
N LEU A 41 -3.70 3.60 0.24
CA LEU A 41 -2.36 3.86 -0.30
C LEU A 41 -2.35 5.06 -1.25
N TRP A 42 -3.39 5.20 -2.07
CA TRP A 42 -3.56 6.37 -2.94
C TRP A 42 -3.69 7.67 -2.16
N SER A 43 -4.45 7.67 -1.06
CA SER A 43 -4.68 8.87 -0.23
C SER A 43 -3.41 9.44 0.41
N VAL A 44 -2.40 8.60 0.64
CA VAL A 44 -1.12 8.98 1.24
C VAL A 44 0.00 9.14 0.21
N LEU A 45 -0.29 8.98 -1.08
CA LEU A 45 0.64 9.20 -2.16
C LEU A 45 0.55 10.67 -2.63
N ARG A 46 1.68 11.34 -2.75
CA ARG A 46 1.67 12.71 -3.30
C ARG A 46 1.23 12.71 -4.77
N PRO A 47 0.71 13.83 -5.30
CA PRO A 47 0.56 14.01 -6.75
C PRO A 47 1.90 13.78 -7.48
N GLY A 48 1.90 12.88 -8.47
CA GLY A 48 3.11 12.48 -9.20
C GLY A 48 4.02 11.48 -8.47
N GLY A 49 3.60 10.96 -7.31
CA GLY A 49 4.24 9.81 -6.67
C GLY A 49 3.97 8.49 -7.43
N ALA A 50 4.67 7.43 -7.02
CA ALA A 50 4.54 6.11 -7.64
C ALA A 50 4.10 5.04 -6.64
N LEU A 51 3.20 4.15 -7.09
CA LEU A 51 2.88 2.90 -6.41
C LEU A 51 3.56 1.75 -7.18
N SER A 52 4.54 1.09 -6.56
CA SER A 52 5.10 -0.17 -7.04
C SER A 52 4.27 -1.31 -6.46
N LEU A 53 3.34 -1.81 -7.28
CA LEU A 53 2.42 -2.88 -6.91
C LEU A 53 2.91 -4.21 -7.50
N MET A 54 3.08 -5.21 -6.65
CA MET A 54 3.38 -6.59 -7.06
C MET A 54 2.48 -7.52 -6.25
N PHE A 55 1.78 -8.43 -6.92
CA PHE A 55 0.82 -9.34 -6.31
C PHE A 55 0.93 -10.74 -6.94
N TYR A 56 0.46 -11.75 -6.23
CA TYR A 56 0.41 -13.11 -6.76
C TYR A 56 -0.51 -13.22 -7.99
N ASN A 57 0.02 -13.75 -9.09
CA ASN A 57 -0.76 -14.01 -10.30
C ASN A 57 -1.47 -15.35 -10.19
N ALA A 58 -2.79 -15.34 -10.03
CA ALA A 58 -3.61 -16.56 -9.96
C ALA A 58 -3.56 -17.43 -11.24
N ASN A 59 -3.14 -16.85 -12.37
CA ASN A 59 -2.95 -17.55 -13.64
C ASN A 59 -1.48 -17.96 -13.88
N GLY A 60 -0.62 -17.83 -12.86
CA GLY A 60 0.76 -18.27 -12.94
C GLY A 60 0.83 -19.78 -13.09
N CYS A 61 1.03 -20.25 -14.32
CA CYS A 61 1.51 -21.60 -14.60
C CYS A 61 2.94 -21.78 -14.08
#